data_AF-F0RK86-F1
#
_entry.id   AF-F0RK86-F1
#
_cell.length_a   1.000
_cell.length_b   1.000
_cell.length_c   1.000
_cell.angle_alpha   90.00
_cell.angle_beta   90.00
_cell.angle_gamma   90.00
#
_symmetry.space_group_name_H-M   'P 1'
#
loop_
_entity.id
_entity.type
_entity.pdbx_description
1 polymer ?
#
loop_
_entity_poly.entity_id
_entity_poly.type
_entity_poly.pdbx_seq_one_letter_code
_entity_poly.pdbx_strand_id
1 'polypeptide(L)'
;MTYSDQPISADDRARLDQIFMQVVLDVQAQAQQTQPPQAGNLAAMFHKEQVSEVLQGCAMLIAGWNQGRIEGAGLGRTVKGLKALELPELAGRVEKLRNIAEQEV
;
A
#
# COMPACT_ATOMS: atom_id res chain seq x y z
N MET A 1 -6.85 10.41 7.16
CA MET A 1 -6.24 10.98 5.94
C MET A 1 -7.04 10.43 4.76
N THR A 2 -7.59 11.29 3.91
CA THR A 2 -8.35 10.85 2.73
C THR A 2 -7.55 11.23 1.49
N TYR A 3 -7.22 10.26 0.65
CA TYR A 3 -6.51 10.49 -0.61
C TYR A 3 -7.50 10.51 -1.76
N SER A 4 -7.26 11.38 -2.73
CA SER A 4 -7.98 11.38 -4.01
C SER A 4 -7.32 10.44 -5.00
N ASP A 5 -8.09 9.91 -5.94
CA ASP A 5 -7.56 9.16 -7.07
C ASP A 5 -6.65 10.05 -7.92
N GLN A 6 -5.55 9.47 -8.42
CA GLN A 6 -4.60 10.16 -9.29
C GLN A 6 -4.47 9.41 -10.62
N PRO A 7 -4.83 10.03 -11.77
CA PRO A 7 -4.70 9.37 -13.06
C PRO A 7 -3.23 9.12 -13.42
N ILE A 8 -2.98 8.06 -14.18
CA ILE A 8 -1.67 7.67 -14.68
C ILE A 8 -1.81 7.50 -16.20
N SER A 9 -0.90 8.13 -16.96
CA SER A 9 -0.88 8.02 -18.42
C SER A 9 -0.54 6.59 -18.87
N ALA A 10 -0.86 6.22 -20.09
CA ALA A 10 -0.49 4.89 -20.63
C ALA A 10 1.04 4.71 -20.69
N ASP A 11 1.78 5.77 -21.02
CA ASP A 11 3.24 5.74 -21.10
C ASP A 11 3.87 5.57 -19.72
N ASP A 12 3.39 6.31 -18.72
CA ASP A 12 3.83 6.15 -17.33
C ASP A 12 3.45 4.78 -16.79
N ARG A 13 2.26 4.29 -17.12
CA ARG A 13 1.80 2.95 -16.72
C ARG A 13 2.73 1.86 -17.23
N ALA A 14 3.19 1.97 -18.48
CA ALA A 14 4.13 1.02 -19.08
C ALA A 14 5.53 1.13 -18.46
N ARG A 15 6.02 2.36 -18.24
CA ARG A 15 7.35 2.63 -17.68
C ARG A 15 7.47 2.22 -16.21
N LEU A 16 6.42 2.44 -15.42
CA LEU A 16 6.44 2.34 -13.96
C LEU A 16 5.82 1.03 -13.45
N ASP A 17 5.28 0.17 -14.31
CA ASP A 17 4.60 -1.08 -13.89
C ASP A 17 5.44 -1.92 -12.94
N GLN A 18 6.68 -2.19 -13.34
CA GLN A 18 7.60 -2.98 -12.54
C GLN A 18 7.88 -2.34 -11.17
N ILE A 19 8.09 -1.03 -11.14
CA ILE A 19 8.38 -0.29 -9.90
C ILE A 19 7.17 -0.33 -8.96
N PHE A 20 5.98 -0.05 -9.50
CA PHE A 20 4.73 -0.11 -8.76
C PHE A 20 4.50 -1.50 -8.18
N MET A 21 4.61 -2.54 -9.01
CA MET A 21 4.41 -3.92 -8.57
C MET A 21 5.43 -4.34 -7.52
N GLN A 22 6.70 -3.95 -7.68
CA GLN A 22 7.74 -4.25 -6.69
C GLN A 22 7.43 -3.61 -5.34
N VAL A 23 6.99 -2.34 -5.31
CA VAL A 23 6.61 -1.67 -4.07
C VAL A 23 5.41 -2.35 -3.42
N VAL A 24 4.36 -2.68 -4.18
CA VAL A 24 3.17 -3.34 -3.63
C VAL A 24 3.50 -4.73 -3.07
N LEU A 25 4.29 -5.53 -3.79
CA LEU A 25 4.70 -6.86 -3.31
C LEU A 25 5.58 -6.79 -2.06
N ASP A 26 6.51 -5.84 -2.00
CA ASP A 26 7.35 -5.58 -0.82
C ASP A 26 6.49 -5.20 0.40
N VAL A 27 5.48 -4.34 0.21
CA VAL A 27 4.51 -3.98 1.26
C VAL A 27 3.75 -5.20 1.78
N GLN A 28 3.25 -6.04 0.86
CA GLN A 28 2.54 -7.26 1.24
C GLN A 28 3.43 -8.22 2.01
N ALA A 29 4.69 -8.38 1.60
CA ALA A 29 5.65 -9.26 2.24
C ALA A 29 6.00 -8.77 3.66
N GLN A 30 6.33 -7.48 3.81
CA GLN A 30 6.69 -6.90 5.10
C GLN A 30 5.52 -6.92 6.09
N ALA A 31 4.30 -6.58 5.64
CA ALA A 31 3.11 -6.64 6.49
C ALA A 31 2.86 -8.06 7.02
N GLN A 32 3.03 -9.08 6.18
CA GLN A 32 2.86 -10.49 6.58
C GLN A 32 3.96 -11.01 7.52
N GLN A 33 5.14 -10.38 7.53
CA GLN A 33 6.25 -10.75 8.43
C GLN A 33 6.15 -10.11 9.81
N THR A 34 5.24 -9.15 10.01
CA THR A 34 5.04 -8.52 11.32
C THR A 34 4.49 -9.51 12.35
N GLN A 35 4.73 -9.21 13.62
CA GLN A 35 4.24 -10.00 14.75
C GLN A 35 3.33 -9.16 15.63
N PRO A 36 2.37 -9.77 16.33
CA PRO A 36 1.54 -9.06 17.29
C PRO A 36 2.41 -8.44 18.39
N PRO A 37 2.12 -7.19 18.81
CA PRO A 37 2.94 -6.47 19.81
C PRO A 37 2.85 -7.06 21.21
N GLN A 38 1.81 -7.86 21.48
CA GLN A 38 1.59 -8.53 22.75
C GLN A 38 1.25 -10.00 22.52
N ALA A 39 1.69 -10.86 23.43
CA ALA A 39 1.29 -12.26 23.43
C ALA A 39 -0.20 -12.39 23.81
N GLY A 40 -0.90 -13.32 23.16
CA GLY A 40 -2.29 -13.67 23.48
C GLY A 40 -3.18 -13.79 22.25
N ASN A 41 -4.24 -14.58 22.39
CA ASN A 41 -5.14 -14.91 21.28
C ASN A 41 -5.86 -13.67 20.71
N LEU A 42 -6.28 -12.73 21.57
CA LEU A 42 -6.96 -11.51 21.15
C LEU A 42 -6.01 -10.56 20.39
N ALA A 43 -4.79 -10.38 20.88
CA ALA A 43 -3.77 -9.58 20.21
C ALA A 43 -3.41 -10.15 18.83
N ALA A 44 -3.30 -11.49 18.72
CA ALA A 44 -3.09 -12.17 17.45
C ALA A 44 -4.27 -12.00 16.47
N MET A 45 -5.51 -11.94 16.96
CA MET A 45 -6.69 -11.70 16.13
C MET A 45 -6.70 -10.28 15.56
N PHE A 46 -6.49 -9.27 16.41
CA PHE A 46 -6.40 -7.86 15.95
C PHE A 46 -5.23 -7.65 14.99
N HIS A 47 -4.09 -8.26 15.25
CA HIS A 47 -2.94 -8.20 14.34
C HIS A 47 -3.28 -8.79 12.96
N LYS A 48 -3.95 -9.95 12.91
CA LYS A 48 -4.42 -10.54 11.64
C LYS A 48 -5.40 -9.64 10.88
N GLU A 49 -6.28 -8.94 11.59
CA GLU A 49 -7.18 -7.95 10.98
C GLU A 49 -6.40 -6.76 10.39
N GLN A 50 -5.40 -6.25 11.11
CA GLN A 50 -4.52 -5.17 10.61
C GLN A 50 -3.74 -5.59 9.36
N VAL A 51 -3.16 -6.80 9.36
CA VAL A 51 -2.48 -7.35 8.18
C VAL A 51 -3.45 -7.49 7.02
N SER A 52 -4.67 -7.98 7.27
CA SER A 52 -5.70 -8.12 6.25
C SER A 52 -6.12 -6.77 5.65
N GLU A 53 -6.23 -5.72 6.46
CA GLU A 53 -6.55 -4.36 5.99
C GLU A 53 -5.47 -3.84 5.02
N VAL A 54 -4.19 -4.07 5.32
CA VAL A 54 -3.07 -3.71 4.42
C VAL A 54 -3.12 -4.50 3.12
N LEU A 55 -3.36 -5.82 3.18
CA LEU A 55 -3.43 -6.66 1.98
C LEU A 55 -4.60 -6.27 1.07
N GLN A 56 -5.76 -5.93 1.66
CA GLN A 56 -6.90 -5.41 0.91
C GLN A 56 -6.60 -4.05 0.25
N GLY A 57 -5.92 -3.15 0.97
CA GLY A 57 -5.45 -1.88 0.40
C GLY A 57 -4.48 -2.08 -0.76
N CYS A 58 -3.58 -3.07 -0.69
CA CYS A 58 -2.69 -3.44 -1.79
C CYS A 58 -3.46 -3.97 -3.01
N ALA A 59 -4.48 -4.81 -2.80
CA ALA A 59 -5.32 -5.31 -3.88
C ALA A 59 -6.09 -4.17 -4.58
N MET A 60 -6.59 -3.21 -3.81
CA MET A 60 -7.21 -1.98 -4.31
C MET A 60 -6.22 -1.16 -5.17
N LEU A 61 -5.01 -0.93 -4.66
CA LEU A 61 -3.96 -0.24 -5.41
C LEU A 61 -3.67 -0.93 -6.76
N ILE A 62 -3.56 -2.26 -6.80
CA ILE A 62 -3.37 -3.02 -8.06
C ILE A 62 -4.58 -2.86 -9.00
N ALA A 63 -5.79 -2.92 -8.45
CA ALA A 63 -7.01 -2.75 -9.25
C ALA A 63 -7.10 -1.35 -9.88
N GLY A 64 -6.80 -0.30 -9.10
CA GLY A 64 -6.70 1.06 -9.60
C GLY A 64 -5.62 1.20 -10.66
N TRP A 65 -4.44 0.63 -10.41
CA TRP A 65 -3.30 0.68 -11.32
C TRP A 65 -3.64 0.05 -12.68
N ASN A 66 -4.33 -1.10 -12.67
CA ASN A 66 -4.83 -1.74 -13.89
C ASN A 66 -5.91 -0.92 -14.62
N GLN A 67 -6.55 0.03 -13.94
CA GLN A 67 -7.49 1.00 -14.51
C GLN A 67 -6.82 2.34 -14.88
N GLY A 68 -5.48 2.42 -14.82
CA GLY A 68 -4.74 3.63 -15.15
C GLY A 68 -4.83 4.74 -14.09
N ARG A 69 -4.94 4.37 -12.81
CA ARG A 69 -4.92 5.34 -11.70
C ARG A 69 -4.26 4.80 -10.44
N ILE A 70 -3.77 5.69 -9.58
CA ILE A 70 -3.52 5.38 -8.18
C ILE A 70 -4.84 5.56 -7.43
N GLU A 71 -5.40 4.47 -6.90
CA GLU A 71 -6.65 4.52 -6.13
C GLU A 71 -6.41 5.13 -4.75
N GLY A 72 -7.05 6.27 -4.47
CA GLY A 72 -6.89 7.01 -3.22
C GLY A 72 -7.44 6.25 -2.01
N ALA A 73 -8.55 5.53 -2.19
CA ALA A 73 -9.11 4.68 -1.12
C ALA A 73 -8.16 3.53 -0.74
N GLY A 74 -7.58 2.85 -1.75
CA GLY A 74 -6.58 1.81 -1.55
C GLY A 74 -5.32 2.37 -0.87
N LEU A 75 -4.83 3.52 -1.34
CA LEU A 75 -3.69 4.22 -0.77
C LEU A 75 -3.91 4.56 0.71
N GLY A 76 -5.05 5.18 1.04
CA GLY A 76 -5.38 5.56 2.40
C GLY A 76 -5.49 4.39 3.36
N ARG A 77 -6.12 3.30 2.90
CA ARG A 77 -6.23 2.06 3.67
C ARG A 77 -4.86 1.44 3.93
N THR A 78 -4.02 1.29 2.91
CA THR A 78 -2.66 0.73 3.04
C THR A 78 -1.82 1.55 4.00
N VAL A 79 -1.77 2.88 3.83
CA VAL A 79 -0.98 3.78 4.67
C VAL A 79 -1.41 3.73 6.13
N LYS A 80 -2.73 3.75 6.39
CA LYS A 80 -3.28 3.66 7.74
C LYS A 80 -2.93 2.33 8.39
N GLY A 81 -3.11 1.22 7.67
CA GLY A 81 -2.79 -0.12 8.17
C GLY A 81 -1.30 -0.28 8.47
N LEU A 82 -0.42 0.22 7.60
CA LEU A 82 1.02 0.18 7.82
C LEU A 82 1.46 0.98 9.05
N LYS A 83 0.86 2.16 9.28
CA LYS A 83 1.11 2.93 10.52
C LYS A 83 0.63 2.16 11.76
N ALA A 84 -0.49 1.44 11.67
CA ALA A 84 -0.99 0.60 12.76
C ALA A 84 -0.13 -0.66 13.02
N LEU A 85 0.61 -1.13 12.01
CA LEU A 85 1.58 -2.22 12.11
C LEU A 85 2.99 -1.73 12.53
N GLU A 86 3.13 -0.46 12.94
CA GLU A 86 4.43 0.14 13.28
C GLU A 86 5.44 0.13 12.12
N LEU A 87 4.95 0.27 10.88
CA LEU A 87 5.77 0.36 9.66
C LEU A 87 5.67 1.76 8.98
N PRO A 88 6.04 2.86 9.67
CA PRO A 88 5.86 4.21 9.17
C PRO A 88 6.71 4.54 7.94
N GLU A 89 7.92 3.97 7.83
CA GLU A 89 8.79 4.17 6.66
C GLU A 89 8.17 3.56 5.39
N LEU A 90 7.58 2.38 5.53
CA LEU A 90 6.89 1.71 4.44
C LEU A 90 5.61 2.46 4.05
N ALA A 91 4.89 3.01 5.03
CA ALA A 91 3.76 3.89 4.77
C ALA A 91 4.19 5.13 3.95
N GLY A 92 5.32 5.75 4.27
CA GLY A 92 5.87 6.87 3.51
C GLY A 92 6.28 6.49 2.07
N ARG A 93 6.82 5.28 1.87
CA ARG A 93 7.11 4.77 0.50
C ARG A 93 5.84 4.58 -0.32
N VAL A 94 4.78 4.07 0.29
CA VAL A 94 3.47 3.91 -0.36
C VAL A 94 2.83 5.26 -0.67
N GLU A 95 2.90 6.24 0.24
CA GLU A 95 2.39 7.61 0.00
C GLU A 95 3.03 8.25 -1.25
N LYS A 96 4.32 7.98 -1.51
CA LYS A 96 5.03 8.47 -2.70
C LYS A 96 4.54 7.87 -4.01
N LEU A 97 3.86 6.72 -4.01
CA LEU A 97 3.26 6.14 -5.23
C LEU A 97 2.26 7.09 -5.88
N ARG A 98 1.64 7.96 -5.09
CA ARG A 98 0.74 9.00 -5.61
C ARG A 98 1.44 9.89 -6.65
N ASN A 99 2.69 10.25 -6.39
CA ASN A 99 3.46 11.18 -7.24
C ASN A 99 4.47 10.43 -8.11
N ILE A 100 4.29 9.12 -8.34
CA ILE A 100 5.28 8.28 -9.03
C ILE A 100 5.55 8.73 -10.47
N ALA A 101 4.57 9.36 -11.12
CA ALA A 101 4.71 9.91 -12.47
C ALA A 101 5.41 11.30 -12.48
N GLU A 102 5.36 12.03 -11.37
CA GLU A 102 5.94 13.38 -11.25
C GLU A 102 7.43 13.35 -10.87
N GLN A 103 7.92 12.21 -10.38
CA GLN A 103 9.35 12.05 -10.10
C GLN A 103 10.06 11.72 -11.41
N GLU A 104 10.48 12.76 -12.13
CA GLU A 104 11.54 12.67 -13.15
C GLU A 104 12.77 12.03 -12.49
N VAL A 105 13.28 10.96 -13.11
CA VAL A 105 14.58 10.36 -12.78
C VAL A 105 15.69 11.24 -13.29
#